data_AF-A0A919RZ11-F1
#
_entry.id   AF-A0A919RZ11-F1
#
_cell.length_a   1.000
_cell.length_b   1.000
_cell.length_c   1.000
_cell.angle_alpha   90.00
_cell.angle_beta   90.00
_cell.angle_gamma   90.00
#
_symmetry.space_group_name_H-M   'P 1'
#
loop_
_entity.id
_entity.type
_entity.pdbx_description
1 polymer ?
#
loop_
_entity_poly.entity_id
_entity_poly.type
_entity_poly.pdbx_seq_one_letter_code
_entity_poly.pdbx_strand_id
1 'polypeptide(L)' 'MPGKAKQYVDQSISSVQTTVNTLQQALNSAEKPDNKNKIQQAINSLNAAQQQLSGYQD' A
#
# COMPACT_ATOMS: atom_id res chain seq x y z
N MET A 1 -7.83 25.01 -9.51
CA MET A 1 -6.97 24.77 -8.33
C MET A 1 -6.12 23.54 -8.58
N PRO A 2 -5.12 23.61 -9.48
CA PRO A 2 -4.16 22.53 -9.63
C PRO A 2 -3.35 22.44 -8.33
N GLY A 3 -3.26 21.27 -7.72
CA GLY A 3 -2.51 21.03 -6.48
C GLY A 3 -3.29 20.30 -5.38
N LYS A 4 -4.62 20.48 -5.26
CA LYS A 4 -5.41 19.76 -4.23
C LYS A 4 -5.52 18.26 -4.53
N ALA A 5 -5.66 17.90 -5.80
CA ALA A 5 -5.75 16.51 -6.22
C ALA A 5 -4.40 15.80 -6.02
N LYS A 6 -3.29 16.43 -6.43
CA LYS A 6 -1.95 15.90 -6.15
C LYS A 6 -1.69 15.72 -4.64
N GLN A 7 -2.06 16.69 -3.80
CA GLN A 7 -1.92 16.56 -2.35
C GLN A 7 -2.70 15.36 -1.78
N TYR A 8 -3.92 15.13 -2.27
CA TYR A 8 -4.71 13.97 -1.86
C TYR A 8 -4.07 12.64 -2.30
N VAL A 9 -3.50 12.60 -3.51
CA VAL A 9 -2.76 11.44 -4.00
C VAL A 9 -1.52 11.18 -3.15
N ASP A 10 -0.72 12.20 -2.85
CA ASP A 10 0.48 12.09 -2.01
C ASP A 10 0.11 11.57 -0.60
N GLN A 11 -0.98 12.05 -0.01
CA GLN A 11 -1.50 11.56 1.29
C GLN A 11 -1.96 10.10 1.23
N SER A 12 -2.62 9.72 0.13
CA SER A 12 -3.08 8.34 -0.09
C SER A 12 -1.90 7.39 -0.22
N ILE A 13 -0.85 7.78 -0.95
CA ILE A 13 0.40 7.01 -1.09
C ILE A 13 1.05 6.77 0.28
N SER A 14 1.15 7.81 1.13
CA SER A 14 1.70 7.68 2.48
C SER A 14 0.91 6.70 3.36
N SER A 15 -0.42 6.73 3.24
CA SER A 15 -1.32 5.81 3.97
C SER A 15 -1.13 4.35 3.52
N VAL A 16 -0.99 4.14 2.21
CA VAL A 16 -0.71 2.82 1.62
C VAL A 16 0.64 2.30 2.12
N GLN A 17 1.69 3.11 2.09
CA GLN A 17 3.03 2.73 2.56
C GLN A 17 3.01 2.31 4.04
N THR A 18 2.31 3.06 4.89
CA THR A 18 2.15 2.72 6.31
C THR A 18 1.48 1.35 6.46
N THR A 19 0.42 1.09 5.69
CA THR A 19 -0.31 -0.18 5.73
C THR A 19 0.56 -1.35 5.26
N VAL A 20 1.33 -1.16 4.17
CA VAL A 20 2.28 -2.16 3.66
C VAL A 20 3.31 -2.52 4.74
N ASN A 21 3.86 -1.53 5.45
CA ASN A 21 4.82 -1.77 6.53
C ASN A 21 4.21 -2.60 7.68
N THR A 22 2.98 -2.30 8.09
CA THR A 22 2.26 -3.08 9.11
C THR A 22 2.02 -4.52 8.64
N LEU A 23 1.60 -4.71 7.39
CA LEU A 23 1.40 -6.04 6.82
C LEU A 23 2.72 -6.82 6.69
N GLN A 24 3.83 -6.16 6.38
CA GLN A 24 5.14 -6.82 6.30
C GLN A 24 5.58 -7.35 7.68
N GLN A 25 5.32 -6.59 8.75
CA GLN A 25 5.54 -7.07 10.12
C GLN A 25 4.63 -8.27 10.45
N ALA A 26 3.35 -8.19 10.10
CA ALA A 26 2.41 -9.29 10.29
C ALA A 26 2.82 -10.56 9.51
N LEU A 27 3.33 -10.41 8.29
CA LEU A 27 3.83 -11.50 7.46
C LEU A 27 4.98 -12.24 8.13
N ASN A 28 5.93 -11.48 8.70
CA ASN A 28 7.09 -12.03 9.39
C ASN A 28 6.69 -12.78 10.67
N SER A 29 5.65 -12.32 11.37
CA SER A 29 5.16 -12.93 12.61
C SER A 29 4.14 -14.04 12.40
N ALA A 30 3.55 -14.17 11.21
CA ALA A 30 2.53 -15.18 10.95
C ALA A 30 3.15 -16.58 10.91
N GLU A 31 2.58 -17.53 11.64
CA GLU A 31 3.04 -18.93 11.62
C GLU A 31 2.31 -19.77 10.58
N LYS A 32 1.00 -19.52 10.43
CA LYS A 32 0.14 -20.29 9.51
C LYS A 32 0.43 -19.91 8.05
N PRO A 33 0.76 -20.89 7.17
CA PRO A 33 1.03 -20.62 5.76
C PRO A 33 -0.10 -19.87 5.05
N ASP A 34 -1.36 -20.22 5.32
CA ASP A 34 -2.52 -19.55 4.72
C ASP A 34 -2.60 -18.06 5.08
N ASN A 35 -2.22 -17.71 6.32
CA ASN A 35 -2.19 -16.31 6.75
C ASN A 35 -1.06 -15.57 6.04
N LYS A 36 0.12 -16.18 5.90
CA LYS A 36 1.22 -15.59 5.11
C LYS A 36 0.79 -15.31 3.67
N ASN A 37 0.13 -16.28 3.03
CA ASN A 37 -0.35 -16.14 1.65
C ASN A 37 -1.34 -14.99 1.51
N LYS A 38 -2.32 -14.88 2.41
CA LYS A 38 -3.30 -13.77 2.41
C LYS A 38 -2.64 -12.41 2.64
N ILE A 39 -1.70 -12.32 3.59
CA ILE A 39 -0.97 -11.07 3.86
C ILE A 39 -0.12 -10.67 2.66
N GLN A 40 0.59 -11.62 2.04
CA GLN A 40 1.40 -11.36 0.85
C GLN A 40 0.52 -10.89 -0.33
N GLN A 41 -0.65 -11.49 -0.53
CA GLN A 41 -1.61 -11.03 -1.55
C GLN A 41 -2.08 -9.60 -1.28
N ALA A 42 -2.36 -9.24 -0.02
CA ALA A 42 -2.74 -7.87 0.35
C ALA A 42 -1.61 -6.86 0.07
N ILE A 43 -0.36 -7.21 0.43
CA ILE A 43 0.82 -6.38 0.13
C ILE A 43 0.96 -6.16 -1.38
N ASN A 44 0.81 -7.21 -2.18
CA ASN A 44 0.92 -7.11 -3.64
C ASN A 44 -0.13 -6.17 -4.23
N SER A 45 -1.39 -6.28 -3.78
CA SER A 45 -2.48 -5.40 -4.23
C SER A 45 -2.25 -3.94 -3.84
N LEU A 46 -1.75 -3.68 -2.62
CA LEU A 46 -1.43 -2.32 -2.16
C LEU A 46 -0.26 -1.72 -2.94
N ASN A 47 0.80 -2.49 -3.21
CA ASN A 47 1.92 -2.05 -4.03
C ASN A 47 1.48 -1.71 -5.46
N ALA A 48 0.57 -2.50 -6.06
CA ALA A 48 0.01 -2.20 -7.37
C ALA A 48 -0.79 -0.88 -7.36
N ALA A 49 -1.63 -0.67 -6.34
CA ALA A 49 -2.36 0.57 -6.17
C ALA A 49 -1.42 1.78 -5.98
N GLN A 50 -0.36 1.64 -5.19
CA GLN A 50 0.65 2.68 -5.01
C GLN A 50 1.33 3.04 -6.34
N GLN A 51 1.69 2.04 -7.16
CA GLN A 51 2.28 2.28 -8.48
C GLN A 51 1.33 3.05 -9.40
N GLN A 52 0.05 2.67 -9.44
CA GLN A 52 -0.96 3.39 -10.23
C GLN A 52 -1.11 4.84 -9.77
N LEU A 53 -1.14 5.09 -8.47
CA LEU A 53 -1.22 6.44 -7.89
C LEU A 53 0.03 7.27 -8.15
N SER A 54 1.22 6.65 -8.16
CA SER A 54 2.49 7.36 -8.39
C SER A 54 2.63 7.96 -9.80
N GLY A 55 1.84 7.47 -10.76
CA GLY A 55 1.77 8.00 -12.12
C GLY A 55 0.83 9.20 -12.28
N TYR A 56 0.11 9.61 -11.24
CA TYR A 56 -0.80 10.74 -11.31
C TYR A 56 -0.01 12.06 -11.47
N GLN A 57 -0.32 12.80 -12.53
CA GLN A 57 0.17 14.15 -12.78
C GLN A 57 -1.06 15.08 -12.87
N ASP A 58 -1.01 16.23 -12.18
CA ASP A 58 -2.09 17.23 -12.11
C ASP A 58 -2.31 17.93 -13.46
#